data_AF-W0A7W1-F1
#
_entry.id   AF-W0A7W1-F1
#
_cell.length_a   1.000
_cell.length_b   1.000
_cell.length_c   1.000
_cell.angle_alpha   90.00
_cell.angle_beta   90.00
_cell.angle_gamma   90.00
#
_symmetry.space_group_name_H-M   'P 1'
#
loop_
_entity.id
_entity.type
_entity.pdbx_description
1 polymer ?
#
loop_
_entity_poly.entity_id
_entity_poly.type
_entity_poly.pdbx_seq_one_letter_code
_entity_poly.pdbx_strand_id
1 'polypeptide(L)' 'MTGYACWFCAQTIERIDAGAVIIVVEGLWRWADGTRTDDDPSQSIYAHAACAKDRLRGATRTGATMTIEPHIFGEE' A
#
# COMPACT_ATOMS: atom_id res chain seq x y z
N MET A 1 -10.31 1.47 -23.79
CA MET A 1 -8.92 1.39 -23.29
C MET A 1 -8.94 1.70 -21.81
N THR A 2 -8.76 0.69 -20.97
CA THR A 2 -8.61 0.87 -19.51
C THR A 2 -7.18 1.35 -19.25
N GLY A 3 -7.00 2.67 -19.17
CA GLY A 3 -5.70 3.26 -18.81
C GLY A 3 -5.31 2.92 -17.37
N TYR A 4 -4.01 2.91 -17.08
CA TYR A 4 -3.55 2.86 -15.70
C TYR A 4 -3.89 4.19 -15.02
N ALA A 5 -4.49 4.15 -13.84
CA ALA A 5 -4.79 5.33 -13.05
C ALA A 5 -3.95 5.33 -11.77
N CYS A 6 -3.42 6.49 -11.42
CA CYS A 6 -2.69 6.68 -10.18
C CYS A 6 -3.65 6.56 -9.00
N TRP A 7 -3.37 5.62 -8.09
CA TRP A 7 -4.18 5.37 -6.90
C TRP A 7 -4.34 6.61 -6.00
N PHE A 8 -3.35 7.51 -5.98
CA PHE A 8 -3.33 8.65 -5.07
C PHE A 8 -4.06 9.89 -5.59
N CYS A 9 -4.03 10.16 -6.90
CA CYS A 9 -4.62 11.37 -7.49
C CYS A 9 -5.72 11.09 -8.52
N ALA A 10 -6.01 9.81 -8.79
CA ALA A 10 -6.98 9.35 -9.78
C ALA A 10 -6.71 9.79 -11.24
N GLN A 11 -5.57 10.43 -11.52
CA GLN A 11 -5.18 10.82 -12.86
C GLN A 11 -4.58 9.63 -13.62
N THR A 12 -4.74 9.64 -14.94
CA THR A 12 -4.13 8.65 -15.83
C THR A 12 -2.60 8.69 -15.70
N ILE A 13 -2.00 7.50 -15.70
CA ILE A 13 -0.56 7.31 -15.82
C ILE A 13 -0.26 7.14 -17.30
N GLU A 14 0.44 8.11 -17.86
CA GLU A 14 0.82 8.09 -19.26
C GLU A 14 2.02 7.16 -19.48
N ARG A 15 2.14 6.56 -20.67
CA ARG A 15 3.29 5.68 -20.98
C ARG A 15 4.63 6.42 -20.95
N ILE A 16 4.59 7.75 -21.08
CA ILE A 16 5.76 8.64 -21.01
C ILE A 16 6.14 9.02 -19.59
N ASP A 17 5.34 8.66 -18.58
CA ASP A 17 5.67 8.88 -17.17
C ASP A 17 6.83 7.95 -16.78
N ALA A 18 8.05 8.36 -17.13
CA ALA A 18 9.32 7.70 -16.80
C ALA A 18 9.53 7.75 -15.28
N GLY A 19 8.86 6.85 -14.58
CA GLY A 19 8.83 6.80 -13.13
C GLY A 19 7.53 6.28 -12.52
N ALA A 20 6.52 5.92 -13.30
CA ALA A 20 5.38 5.20 -12.73
C ALA A 20 5.84 3.94 -11.98
N VAL A 21 5.25 3.69 -10.82
CA VAL A 21 5.58 2.55 -9.96
C VAL A 21 4.38 1.64 -9.78
N ILE A 22 4.67 0.35 -9.59
CA ILE A 22 3.74 -0.63 -9.04
C ILE A 22 4.12 -0.88 -7.58
N ILE A 23 3.11 -0.86 -6.71
CA ILE A 23 3.24 -1.20 -5.29
C ILE A 23 2.37 -2.42 -5.06
N VAL A 24 2.94 -3.47 -4.47
CA VAL A 24 2.24 -4.71 -4.17
C VAL A 24 2.13 -4.85 -2.66
N VAL A 25 0.91 -5.02 -2.16
CA VAL A 25 0.61 -5.35 -0.77
C VAL A 25 0.22 -6.82 -0.73
N GLU A 26 1.03 -7.65 -0.07
CA GLU A 26 0.85 -9.10 0.03
C GLU A 26 0.42 -9.52 1.44
N GLY A 27 -0.18 -10.70 1.56
CA GLY A 27 -0.59 -11.24 2.85
C GLY A 27 -1.73 -10.44 3.49
N LEU A 28 -2.60 -9.85 2.69
CA LEU A 28 -3.83 -9.24 3.19
C LEU A 28 -4.63 -10.31 3.92
N TRP A 29 -5.08 -9.99 5.12
CA TRP A 29 -5.83 -10.91 6.00
C TRP A 29 -5.09 -12.20 6.39
N ARG A 30 -3.76 -12.26 6.25
CA ARG A 30 -2.93 -13.40 6.69
C ARG A 30 -3.26 -13.88 8.12
N TRP A 31 -3.68 -12.99 8.99
CA TRP A 31 -4.01 -13.29 10.39
C TRP A 31 -5.46 -13.74 10.62
N ALA A 32 -6.34 -13.65 9.62
CA ALA A 32 -7.74 -14.04 9.73
C ALA A 32 -7.91 -15.57 9.77
N ASP A 33 -7.16 -16.29 8.93
CA ASP A 33 -7.31 -17.74 8.74
C ASP A 33 -6.19 -18.58 9.41
N GLY A 34 -5.31 -17.91 10.17
CA GLY A 34 -4.30 -18.55 11.04
C GLY A 34 -3.16 -19.29 10.33
N THR A 35 -3.18 -19.43 9.00
CA THR A 35 -2.15 -20.11 8.21
C THR A 35 -1.78 -19.26 6.99
N ARG A 36 -0.48 -19.04 6.76
CA ARG A 36 0.00 -18.39 5.54
C ARG A 36 -0.10 -19.37 4.39
N THR A 37 -0.75 -18.97 3.31
CA THR A 37 -0.84 -19.72 2.07
C THR A 37 -0.24 -18.91 0.92
N ASP A 38 0.13 -19.59 -0.16
CA ASP A 38 0.58 -18.91 -1.38
C ASP A 38 -0.58 -18.15 -2.07
N ASP A 39 -1.82 -18.46 -1.67
CA ASP A 39 -3.06 -17.84 -2.15
C ASP A 39 -3.54 -16.69 -1.24
N ASP A 40 -2.73 -16.27 -0.26
CA ASP A 40 -3.08 -15.15 0.61
C ASP A 40 -3.42 -13.91 -0.24
N PRO A 41 -4.56 -13.24 0.02
CA PRO A 41 -4.98 -12.12 -0.79
C PRO A 41 -3.91 -11.04 -0.91
N SER A 42 -3.75 -10.51 -2.12
CA SER A 42 -2.80 -9.44 -2.42
C SER A 42 -3.47 -8.36 -3.27
N GLN A 43 -2.93 -7.15 -3.20
CA GLN A 43 -3.40 -6.02 -3.98
C GLN A 43 -2.23 -5.31 -4.63
N SER A 44 -2.30 -5.15 -5.95
CA SER A 44 -1.39 -4.30 -6.71
C SER A 44 -2.03 -2.94 -6.95
N ILE A 45 -1.29 -1.86 -6.70
CA ILE A 45 -1.70 -0.49 -7.04
C ILE A 45 -0.64 0.18 -7.91
N TYR A 46 -1.10 1.04 -8.82
CA TYR A 46 -0.25 1.82 -9.71
C TYR A 46 -0.25 3.28 -9.27
N ALA A 47 0.91 3.93 -9.35
CA ALA A 47 1.03 5.34 -8.97
C ALA A 47 2.10 6.06 -9.79
N HIS A 48 1.95 7.37 -9.98
CA HIS A 48 3.05 8.21 -10.43
C HIS A 48 4.20 8.17 -9.40
N ALA A 49 5.45 8.20 -9.87
CA ALA A 49 6.64 8.26 -9.00
C ALA A 49 6.53 9.35 -7.93
N ALA A 50 6.14 10.56 -8.35
CA ALA A 50 6.05 11.71 -7.45
C ALA A 50 4.98 11.49 -6.37
N CYS A 51 3.78 11.03 -6.76
CA CYS A 51 2.71 10.72 -5.82
C CYS A 51 3.12 9.62 -4.83
N ALA A 52 3.72 8.54 -5.32
CA ALA A 52 4.21 7.46 -4.48
C ALA A 52 5.28 7.97 -3.50
N LYS A 53 6.25 8.73 -4.00
CA LYS A 53 7.31 9.33 -3.19
C LYS A 53 6.71 10.19 -2.07
N ASP A 54 5.81 11.11 -2.38
CA ASP A 54 5.29 12.05 -1.39
C ASP A 54 4.33 11.38 -0.39
N ARG A 55 3.47 10.47 -0.86
CA ARG A 55 2.47 9.81 0.00
C ARG A 55 3.06 8.67 0.83
N LEU A 56 4.09 7.98 0.34
CA LEU A 56 4.75 6.90 1.09
C LEU A 56 5.91 7.39 1.97
N ARG A 57 6.44 8.60 1.74
CA ARG A 57 7.45 9.23 2.62
C ARG A 57 6.96 9.40 4.07
N GLY A 58 5.66 9.58 4.29
CA GLY A 58 5.06 9.70 5.62
C GLY A 58 4.97 8.38 6.41
N ALA A 59 4.98 7.23 5.73
CA ALA A 59 4.92 5.91 6.38
C ALA A 59 6.18 5.57 7.20
N THR A 60 7.27 6.30 7.02
CA THR A 60 8.54 6.05 7.72
C THR A 60 9.03 7.19 8.59
N ARG A 61 8.34 8.34 8.68
CA ARG A 61 8.87 9.43 9.53
C ARG A 61 7.95 10.43 10.21
N THR A 62 6.62 10.39 10.08
CA THR A 62 5.72 11.16 10.96
C THR A 62 4.26 10.89 10.56
N GLY A 63 3.51 10.18 11.42
CA GLY A 63 2.05 10.13 11.35
C GLY A 63 1.39 8.78 11.00
N ALA A 64 2.16 7.74 10.67
CA ALA A 64 1.64 6.37 10.56
C ALA A 64 2.42 5.36 11.43
N THR A 65 3.12 5.82 12.47
CA THR A 65 3.01 5.09 13.73
C THR A 65 1.55 5.22 14.12
N MET A 66 0.72 4.23 13.78
CA MET A 66 -0.18 3.74 14.81
C MET A 66 0.74 3.54 16.01
N THR A 67 0.68 4.46 16.98
CA THR A 67 1.06 4.13 18.33
C THR A 67 0.12 2.98 18.64
N ILE A 68 0.58 1.75 18.40
CA ILE A 68 -0.13 0.57 18.82
C ILE A 68 0.01 0.65 20.32
N GLU A 69 -0.97 1.31 20.94
CA GLU A 69 -1.02 1.38 22.38
C GLU A 69 -1.14 -0.08 22.85
N PRO A 70 -0.24 -0.54 23.74
CA PRO A 70 -0.10 -1.96 24.07
C PRO A 70 -1.40 -2.60 24.61
N HIS A 71 -2.38 -1.79 25.02
CA HIS A 71 -3.67 -2.24 25.49
C HIS A 71 -4.58 -2.87 24.42
N ILE A 72 -4.25 -2.78 23.12
CA ILE A 72 -5.05 -3.39 22.05
C ILE A 72 -4.91 -4.93 22.03
N PHE A 73 -3.86 -5.50 22.62
CA PHE A 73 -3.62 -6.94 22.65
C PHE A 73 -4.06 -7.65 23.92
N GLY A 74 -4.68 -6.94 24.88
CA GLY A 74 -5.32 -7.58 26.03
C GLY A 74 -4.37 -8.38 26.93
N GLU A 75 -3.17 -7.88 27.20
CA GLU A 75 -2.31 -8.42 28.27
C GLU A 75 -2.46 -7.52 29.51
N GLU A 76 -2.91 -8.12 30.63
CA GLU A 76 -2.92 -7.50 31.97
C GLU A 76 -1.51 -7.32 32.53
#